data_AF-A0A7X0VGJ0-F1
#
_entry.id   AF-A0A7X0VGJ0-F1
#
_cell.length_a   1.000
_cell.length_b   1.000
_cell.length_c   1.000
_cell.angle_alpha   90.00
_cell.angle_beta   90.00
_cell.angle_gamma   90.00
#
_symmetry.space_group_name_H-M   'P 1'
#
loop_
_entity.id
_entity.type
_entity.pdbx_description
1 polymer ?
#
loop_
_entity_poly.entity_id
_entity_poly.type
_entity_poly.pdbx_seq_one_letter_code
_entity_poly.pdbx_strand_id
1 'polypeptide(L)'
;MNKNVPNRNATTNRIRLDQYSQTGYSRGRGGAVVLLWWLVQATLFRWSPQPLYDYRNRLLRLFGARIGSGVKIRPTARITYPWKVAIGDHSWIGDHAELYSLDRIRIGNHCVVSQNSYLCTGSHDPTDVAFRLIVKPIRIEDGAWIASDVFVYPGVTVREMGVVAARSTVLQDIPASEIHAGTPARFVKQRFPLEEEDAGKTGTAEAASFVSLEEAKEKARRAVPG
;
A
#
# COMPACT_ATOMS: atom_id res chain seq x y z
N MET A 1 -50.55 39.08 -9.04
CA MET A 1 -49.46 39.47 -9.97
C MET A 1 -48.31 38.48 -9.79
N ASN A 2 -48.12 37.65 -10.81
CA ASN A 2 -47.15 36.58 -10.89
C ASN A 2 -45.71 37.14 -10.89
N LYS A 3 -44.84 36.71 -9.97
CA LYS A 3 -43.39 36.88 -10.13
C LYS A 3 -42.79 35.49 -10.30
N ASN A 4 -42.61 35.14 -11.58
CA ASN A 4 -41.88 33.99 -12.06
C ASN A 4 -40.59 33.78 -11.25
N VAL A 5 -40.59 32.75 -10.42
CA VAL A 5 -39.35 32.12 -9.97
C VAL A 5 -38.75 31.48 -11.23
N PRO A 6 -37.53 31.83 -11.66
CA PRO A 6 -36.92 31.18 -12.81
C PRO A 6 -36.74 29.70 -12.46
N ASN A 7 -37.36 28.83 -13.26
CA ASN A 7 -37.19 27.39 -13.24
C ASN A 7 -35.70 27.09 -13.42
N ARG A 8 -34.99 26.84 -12.31
CA ARG A 8 -33.61 26.35 -12.34
C ARG A 8 -33.67 24.91 -12.82
N ASN A 9 -33.54 24.74 -14.13
CA ASN A 9 -33.22 23.52 -14.86
C ASN A 9 -32.78 22.35 -13.95
N ALA A 10 -33.68 21.41 -13.70
CA ALA A 10 -33.45 20.15 -12.99
C ALA A 10 -32.51 19.17 -13.76
N THR A 11 -31.72 19.67 -14.71
CA THR A 11 -30.86 18.93 -15.63
C THR A 11 -29.37 18.97 -15.27
N THR A 12 -28.94 19.74 -14.27
CA THR A 12 -27.50 19.93 -13.98
C THR A 12 -26.89 18.93 -13.00
N ASN A 13 -27.69 18.16 -12.26
CA ASN A 13 -27.21 17.16 -11.28
C ASN A 13 -27.49 15.72 -11.76
N ARG A 14 -27.20 15.41 -13.03
CA ARG A 14 -27.35 14.05 -13.58
C ARG A 14 -26.07 13.61 -14.27
N ILE A 15 -25.61 12.40 -13.95
CA ILE A 15 -24.52 11.76 -14.67
C ILE A 15 -24.97 11.38 -16.09
N ARG A 16 -24.09 11.62 -17.07
CA ARG A 16 -24.28 11.38 -18.51
C ARG A 16 -23.15 10.48 -19.02
N LEU A 17 -23.31 9.17 -18.82
CA LEU A 17 -22.31 8.19 -19.24
C LEU A 17 -22.17 8.09 -20.77
N ASP A 18 -23.15 8.58 -21.54
CA ASP A 18 -23.05 8.74 -22.99
C ASP A 18 -21.98 9.76 -23.41
N GLN A 19 -21.58 10.64 -22.48
CA GLN A 19 -20.48 11.60 -22.66
C GLN A 19 -19.14 11.09 -22.10
N TYR A 20 -19.12 9.89 -21.50
CA TYR A 20 -17.90 9.33 -20.94
C TYR A 20 -16.86 9.13 -22.04
N SER A 21 -15.66 9.63 -21.80
CA SER A 21 -14.51 9.40 -22.66
C SER A 21 -13.28 9.07 -21.83
N GLN A 22 -12.41 8.25 -22.41
CA GLN A 22 -11.06 7.99 -21.90
C GLN A 22 -10.02 8.90 -22.56
N THR A 23 -10.43 9.98 -23.24
CA THR A 23 -9.52 10.98 -23.79
C THR A 23 -8.54 11.44 -22.70
N GLY A 24 -7.24 11.38 -22.98
CA GLY A 24 -6.18 11.74 -22.04
C GLY A 24 -5.72 10.63 -21.08
N TYR A 25 -6.45 9.51 -20.99
CA TYR A 25 -5.99 8.33 -20.25
C TYR A 25 -5.26 7.34 -21.17
N SER A 26 -4.10 6.87 -20.71
CA SER A 26 -3.34 5.82 -21.41
C SER A 26 -3.27 4.54 -20.58
N ARG A 27 -3.66 3.43 -21.21
CA ARG A 27 -3.44 2.07 -20.69
C ARG A 27 -1.95 1.72 -20.65
N GLY A 28 -1.10 2.40 -21.43
CA GLY A 28 0.34 2.16 -21.53
C GLY A 28 0.76 1.13 -22.59
N ARG A 29 -0.16 0.28 -23.06
CA ARG A 29 0.02 -0.64 -24.19
C ARG A 29 -1.21 -0.61 -25.11
N GLY A 30 -1.02 -1.04 -26.35
CA GLY A 30 -2.10 -1.13 -27.35
C GLY A 30 -3.17 -2.17 -27.00
N GLY A 31 -4.36 -2.02 -27.59
CA GLY A 31 -5.52 -2.87 -27.29
C GLY A 31 -5.29 -4.37 -27.53
N ALA A 32 -4.51 -4.74 -28.55
CA ALA A 32 -4.17 -6.13 -28.83
C ALA A 32 -3.38 -6.79 -27.70
N VAL A 33 -2.41 -6.08 -27.10
CA VAL A 33 -1.63 -6.57 -25.96
C VAL A 33 -2.50 -6.71 -24.72
N VAL A 34 -3.41 -5.76 -24.50
CA VAL A 34 -4.40 -5.82 -23.41
C VAL A 34 -5.28 -7.06 -23.55
N LEU A 35 -5.83 -7.29 -24.74
CA LEU A 35 -6.68 -8.45 -25.02
C LEU A 35 -5.90 -9.76 -24.84
N LEU A 36 -4.68 -9.84 -25.37
CA LEU A 36 -3.82 -11.01 -25.21
C LEU A 36 -3.54 -11.28 -23.73
N TRP A 37 -3.24 -10.26 -22.94
CA TRP A 37 -3.05 -10.41 -21.50
C TRP A 37 -4.31 -10.97 -20.83
N TRP A 38 -5.49 -10.46 -21.16
CA TRP A 38 -6.73 -10.96 -20.57
C TRP A 38 -6.97 -12.44 -20.87
N LEU A 39 -6.67 -12.88 -22.09
CA LEU A 39 -6.73 -14.29 -22.46
C LEU A 39 -5.72 -15.14 -21.67
N VAL A 40 -4.46 -14.69 -21.59
CA VAL A 40 -3.40 -15.37 -20.82
C VAL A 40 -3.77 -15.45 -19.34
N GLN A 41 -4.28 -14.37 -18.76
CA GLN A 41 -4.71 -14.32 -17.37
C GLN A 41 -5.87 -15.29 -17.09
N ALA A 42 -6.88 -15.31 -17.97
CA ALA A 42 -8.05 -16.16 -17.81
C ALA A 42 -7.75 -17.66 -18.00
N THR A 43 -6.67 -17.99 -18.70
CA THR A 43 -6.29 -19.38 -19.05
C THR A 43 -4.95 -19.77 -18.40
N LEU A 44 -3.84 -19.54 -19.09
CA LEU A 44 -2.49 -19.96 -18.74
C LEU A 44 -2.10 -19.59 -17.30
N PHE A 45 -2.46 -18.40 -16.84
CA PHE A 45 -2.17 -17.96 -15.48
C PHE A 45 -3.09 -18.63 -14.46
N ARG A 46 -4.41 -18.54 -14.65
CA ARG A 46 -5.43 -19.02 -13.70
C ARG A 46 -5.47 -20.53 -13.55
N TRP A 47 -5.22 -21.27 -14.62
CA TRP A 47 -5.21 -22.73 -14.62
C TRP A 47 -3.87 -23.33 -14.19
N SER A 48 -2.85 -22.51 -13.91
CA SER A 48 -1.58 -23.03 -13.42
C SER A 48 -1.74 -23.66 -12.02
N PRO A 49 -1.15 -24.86 -11.79
CA PRO A 49 -1.12 -25.46 -10.46
C PRO A 49 -0.48 -24.53 -9.43
N GLN A 50 -1.01 -24.59 -8.21
CA GLN A 50 -0.61 -23.73 -7.10
C GLN A 50 0.92 -23.62 -6.87
N PRO A 51 1.71 -24.72 -6.90
CA PRO A 51 3.16 -24.65 -6.69
C PRO A 51 3.96 -23.90 -7.77
N LEU A 52 3.38 -23.63 -8.95
CA LEU A 52 4.10 -23.04 -10.08
C LEU A 52 4.23 -21.51 -9.98
N TYR A 53 4.88 -21.04 -8.90
CA TYR A 53 5.11 -19.60 -8.67
C TYR A 53 5.98 -18.97 -9.75
N ASP A 54 7.10 -19.61 -10.09
CA ASP A 54 8.04 -19.06 -11.07
C ASP A 54 7.47 -18.97 -12.47
N TYR A 55 6.61 -19.91 -12.86
CA TYR A 55 5.93 -19.89 -14.15
C TYR A 55 5.07 -18.62 -14.29
N ARG A 56 4.20 -18.36 -13.32
CA ARG A 56 3.36 -17.15 -13.29
C ARG A 56 4.19 -15.88 -13.19
N ASN A 57 5.27 -15.88 -12.39
CA ASN A 57 6.17 -14.73 -12.30
C ASN A 57 6.82 -14.45 -13.66
N ARG A 58 7.25 -15.48 -14.40
CA ARG A 58 7.79 -15.35 -15.77
C ARG A 58 6.74 -14.83 -16.74
N LEU A 59 5.51 -15.34 -16.70
CA LEU A 59 4.40 -14.82 -17.51
C LEU A 59 4.19 -13.32 -17.25
N LEU A 60 4.10 -12.90 -15.99
CA LEU A 60 3.91 -11.49 -15.65
C LEU A 60 5.06 -10.61 -16.12
N ARG A 61 6.31 -11.08 -15.99
CA ARG A 61 7.49 -10.38 -16.52
C ARG A 61 7.44 -10.25 -18.04
N LEU A 62 6.97 -11.28 -18.77
CA LEU A 62 6.78 -11.23 -20.22
C LEU A 62 5.79 -10.13 -20.63
N PHE A 63 4.74 -9.91 -19.82
CA PHE A 63 3.80 -8.81 -20.00
C PHE A 63 4.26 -7.48 -19.38
N GLY A 64 5.51 -7.37 -18.95
CA GLY A 64 6.17 -6.13 -18.54
C GLY A 64 6.08 -5.81 -17.05
N ALA A 65 5.54 -6.69 -16.22
CA ALA A 65 5.61 -6.51 -14.77
C ALA A 65 7.06 -6.63 -14.27
N ARG A 66 7.39 -5.91 -13.20
CA ARG A 66 8.68 -6.05 -12.51
C ARG A 66 8.47 -6.92 -11.29
N ILE A 67 8.96 -8.15 -11.32
CA ILE A 67 8.73 -9.13 -10.25
C ILE A 67 10.08 -9.58 -9.70
N GLY A 68 10.27 -9.44 -8.39
CA GLY A 68 11.46 -9.84 -7.64
C GLY A 68 11.65 -11.36 -7.53
N SER A 69 12.66 -11.76 -6.77
CA SER A 69 12.98 -13.15 -6.42
C SER A 69 12.05 -13.67 -5.32
N GLY A 70 11.74 -14.97 -5.34
CA GLY A 70 10.93 -15.60 -4.27
C GLY A 70 9.48 -15.13 -4.14
N VAL A 71 8.96 -14.36 -5.10
CA VAL A 71 7.59 -13.83 -5.08
C VAL A 71 6.57 -14.96 -5.25
N LYS A 72 5.56 -14.99 -4.37
CA LYS A 72 4.47 -15.99 -4.42
C LYS A 72 3.15 -15.34 -4.77
N ILE A 73 2.77 -15.42 -6.04
CA ILE A 73 1.45 -14.98 -6.50
C ILE A 73 0.49 -16.18 -6.51
N ARG A 74 -0.79 -16.01 -6.21
CA ARG A 74 -1.78 -17.09 -6.32
C ARG A 74 -2.36 -17.17 -7.74
N PRO A 75 -2.75 -18.37 -8.22
CA PRO A 75 -3.30 -18.50 -9.58
C PRO A 75 -4.62 -17.73 -9.76
N THR A 76 -5.35 -17.46 -8.67
CA THR A 76 -6.61 -16.72 -8.69
C THR A 76 -6.42 -15.19 -8.57
N ALA A 77 -5.21 -14.70 -8.34
CA ALA A 77 -4.94 -13.26 -8.29
C ALA A 77 -5.19 -12.62 -9.67
N ARG A 78 -5.71 -11.39 -9.67
CA ARG A 78 -6.04 -10.64 -10.89
C ARG A 78 -5.20 -9.38 -10.98
N ILE A 79 -4.67 -9.09 -12.16
CA ILE A 79 -3.82 -7.94 -12.45
C ILE A 79 -4.31 -7.30 -13.75
N THR A 80 -4.81 -6.07 -13.68
CA THR A 80 -5.40 -5.40 -14.86
C THR A 80 -4.36 -5.14 -15.96
N TYR A 81 -3.24 -4.49 -15.62
CA TYR A 81 -2.16 -4.14 -16.53
C TYR A 81 -0.79 -4.49 -15.92
N PRO A 82 -0.21 -5.66 -16.24
CA PRO A 82 1.04 -6.13 -15.63
C PRO A 82 2.20 -5.14 -15.76
N TRP A 83 2.32 -4.45 -16.91
CA TRP A 83 3.34 -3.42 -17.15
C TRP A 83 3.25 -2.17 -16.26
N LYS A 84 2.20 -2.04 -15.43
CA LYS A 84 2.07 -1.00 -14.40
C LYS A 84 2.35 -1.53 -12.99
N VAL A 85 2.71 -2.81 -12.83
CA VAL A 85 2.91 -3.45 -11.53
C VAL A 85 4.39 -3.75 -11.28
N ALA A 86 4.85 -3.41 -10.08
CA ALA A 86 6.13 -3.84 -9.53
C ALA A 86 5.92 -4.54 -8.18
N ILE A 87 6.56 -5.68 -7.97
CA ILE A 87 6.52 -6.48 -6.73
C ILE A 87 7.95 -6.85 -6.36
N GLY A 88 8.40 -6.44 -5.18
CA GLY A 88 9.71 -6.72 -4.62
C GLY A 88 9.89 -8.16 -4.16
N ASP A 89 11.08 -8.46 -3.65
CA ASP A 89 11.51 -9.80 -3.31
C ASP A 89 10.72 -10.39 -2.15
N HIS A 90 10.52 -11.71 -2.17
CA HIS A 90 9.86 -12.48 -1.11
C HIS A 90 8.43 -12.03 -0.75
N SER A 91 7.77 -11.25 -1.62
CA SER A 91 6.41 -10.74 -1.40
C SER A 91 5.33 -11.70 -1.90
N TRP A 92 4.19 -11.74 -1.21
CA TRP A 92 3.12 -12.72 -1.44
C TRP A 92 1.81 -12.02 -1.82
N ILE A 93 1.14 -12.52 -2.86
CA ILE A 93 -0.16 -12.03 -3.34
C ILE A 93 -1.17 -13.17 -3.28
N GLY A 94 -2.13 -13.06 -2.37
CA GLY A 94 -3.10 -14.07 -1.98
C GLY A 94 -4.20 -14.36 -3.01
N ASP A 95 -5.04 -15.34 -2.69
CA ASP A 95 -6.09 -15.81 -3.59
C ASP A 95 -7.13 -14.70 -3.82
N HIS A 96 -7.58 -14.53 -5.06
CA HIS A 96 -8.57 -13.50 -5.42
C HIS A 96 -8.15 -12.06 -5.08
N ALA A 97 -6.88 -11.80 -4.74
CA ALA A 97 -6.38 -10.45 -4.63
C ALA A 97 -6.39 -9.79 -6.02
N GLU A 98 -6.86 -8.54 -6.08
CA GLU A 98 -7.01 -7.80 -7.33
C GLU A 98 -6.15 -6.53 -7.31
N LEU A 99 -5.16 -6.52 -8.20
CA LEU A 99 -4.30 -5.38 -8.48
C LEU A 99 -4.91 -4.60 -9.66
N TYR A 100 -5.91 -3.77 -9.35
CA TYR A 100 -6.63 -2.94 -10.32
C TYR A 100 -5.77 -1.75 -10.76
N SER A 101 -4.80 -2.05 -11.63
CA SER A 101 -3.62 -1.26 -12.02
C SER A 101 -3.89 -0.30 -13.18
N LEU A 102 -4.95 0.52 -13.11
CA LEU A 102 -5.14 1.65 -14.03
C LEU A 102 -4.02 2.70 -13.93
N ASP A 103 -3.38 2.83 -12.77
CA ASP A 103 -2.07 3.47 -12.58
C ASP A 103 -1.09 2.46 -11.94
N ARG A 104 0.11 2.94 -11.58
CA ARG A 104 1.17 2.13 -11.02
C ARG A 104 0.79 1.56 -9.65
N ILE A 105 1.01 0.27 -9.49
CA ILE A 105 1.01 -0.40 -8.17
C ILE A 105 2.43 -0.83 -7.90
N ARG A 106 3.02 -0.36 -6.80
CA ARG A 106 4.33 -0.81 -6.33
C ARG A 106 4.17 -1.50 -4.99
N ILE A 107 4.63 -2.74 -4.91
CA ILE A 107 4.70 -3.54 -3.70
C ILE A 107 6.18 -3.80 -3.44
N GLY A 108 6.64 -3.50 -2.23
CA GLY A 108 8.01 -3.62 -1.79
C GLY A 108 8.46 -5.06 -1.56
N ASN A 109 9.54 -5.22 -0.81
CA ASN A 109 10.09 -6.50 -0.39
C ASN A 109 9.37 -7.01 0.87
N HIS A 110 9.25 -8.32 1.01
CA HIS A 110 8.65 -8.97 2.19
C HIS A 110 7.23 -8.49 2.51
N CYS A 111 6.49 -8.00 1.51
CA CYS A 111 5.11 -7.57 1.70
C CYS A 111 4.13 -8.74 1.54
N VAL A 112 2.96 -8.60 2.17
CA VAL A 112 1.85 -9.55 1.96
C VAL A 112 0.60 -8.77 1.56
N VAL A 113 0.02 -9.11 0.41
CA VAL A 113 -1.34 -8.72 0.04
C VAL A 113 -2.21 -9.96 0.13
N SER A 114 -3.04 -10.02 1.16
CA SER A 114 -3.80 -11.22 1.49
C SER A 114 -5.01 -11.39 0.56
N GLN A 115 -5.63 -12.55 0.64
CA GLN A 115 -6.75 -12.95 -0.19
C GLN A 115 -7.90 -11.94 -0.18
N ASN A 116 -8.62 -11.86 -1.31
CA ASN A 116 -9.77 -10.98 -1.55
C ASN A 116 -9.48 -9.47 -1.44
N SER A 117 -8.22 -9.06 -1.24
CA SER A 117 -7.89 -7.63 -1.15
C SER A 117 -7.95 -6.96 -2.52
N TYR A 118 -8.42 -5.71 -2.56
CA TYR A 118 -8.60 -4.94 -3.79
C TYR A 118 -7.78 -3.65 -3.74
N LEU A 119 -6.68 -3.61 -4.51
CA LEU A 119 -5.82 -2.43 -4.64
C LEU A 119 -6.28 -1.61 -5.84
N CYS A 120 -7.03 -0.55 -5.55
CA CYS A 120 -7.70 0.25 -6.56
C CYS A 120 -6.91 1.49 -6.93
N THR A 121 -6.35 1.55 -8.14
CA THR A 121 -5.71 2.79 -8.64
C THR A 121 -6.64 3.68 -9.46
N GLY A 122 -7.90 3.27 -9.65
CA GLY A 122 -8.90 3.97 -10.44
C GLY A 122 -10.11 4.44 -9.62
N SER A 123 -10.62 5.61 -9.91
CA SER A 123 -11.90 6.13 -9.40
C SER A 123 -12.51 7.02 -10.48
N HIS A 124 -13.61 7.68 -10.17
CA HIS A 124 -14.22 8.68 -11.03
C HIS A 124 -14.51 9.94 -10.22
N ASP A 125 -14.55 11.09 -10.89
CA ASP A 125 -15.01 12.32 -10.26
C ASP A 125 -16.54 12.26 -10.09
N PRO A 126 -17.06 12.23 -8.85
CA PRO A 126 -18.50 12.16 -8.62
C PRO A 126 -19.22 13.48 -8.97
N THR A 127 -18.48 14.58 -9.16
CA THR A 127 -19.02 15.90 -9.50
C THR A 127 -19.00 16.19 -10.99
N ASP A 128 -18.31 15.36 -11.79
CA ASP A 128 -18.28 15.51 -13.24
C ASP A 128 -19.48 14.78 -13.88
N VAL A 129 -20.26 15.52 -14.66
CA VAL A 129 -21.39 15.00 -15.44
C VAL A 129 -20.95 13.86 -16.37
N ALA A 130 -19.76 13.93 -16.96
CA ALA A 130 -19.22 12.89 -17.85
C ALA A 130 -18.57 11.72 -17.09
N PHE A 131 -18.58 11.73 -15.75
CA PHE A 131 -17.99 10.69 -14.89
C PHE A 131 -16.52 10.40 -15.25
N ARG A 132 -15.71 11.46 -15.38
CA ARG A 132 -14.30 11.33 -15.80
C ARG A 132 -13.52 10.37 -14.91
N LEU A 133 -12.66 9.58 -15.55
CA LEU A 133 -11.74 8.67 -14.86
C LEU A 133 -10.67 9.47 -14.09
N ILE A 134 -10.47 9.10 -12.83
CA ILE A 134 -9.36 9.54 -11.98
C ILE A 134 -8.46 8.32 -11.76
N VAL A 135 -7.15 8.47 -11.94
CA VAL A 135 -6.19 7.44 -11.59
C VAL A 135 -5.09 7.99 -10.68
N LYS A 136 -4.69 7.21 -9.67
CA LYS A 136 -3.59 7.55 -8.76
C LYS A 136 -2.83 6.29 -8.36
N PRO A 137 -1.50 6.35 -8.21
CA PRO A 137 -0.70 5.17 -7.90
C PRO A 137 -0.93 4.69 -6.46
N ILE A 138 -0.68 3.40 -6.22
CA ILE A 138 -0.62 2.80 -4.87
C ILE A 138 0.81 2.35 -4.58
N ARG A 139 1.26 2.58 -3.34
CA ARG A 139 2.55 2.12 -2.83
C ARG A 139 2.34 1.28 -1.57
N ILE A 140 2.84 0.06 -1.56
CA ILE A 140 2.94 -0.81 -0.39
C ILE A 140 4.43 -0.98 -0.16
N GLU A 141 4.97 -0.36 0.89
CA GLU A 141 6.41 -0.35 1.19
C GLU A 141 6.83 -1.62 1.95
N ASP A 142 8.15 -1.76 2.14
CA ASP A 142 8.78 -3.00 2.58
C ASP A 142 8.18 -3.52 3.91
N GLY A 143 7.96 -4.83 3.97
CA GLY A 143 7.41 -5.52 5.13
C GLY A 143 5.95 -5.17 5.48
N ALA A 144 5.28 -4.31 4.71
CA ALA A 144 3.89 -3.97 4.94
C ALA A 144 2.94 -5.17 4.69
N TRP A 145 1.84 -5.20 5.43
CA TRP A 145 0.85 -6.28 5.35
C TRP A 145 -0.55 -5.73 5.14
N ILE A 146 -1.14 -6.08 4.00
CA ILE A 146 -2.55 -5.88 3.70
C ILE A 146 -3.26 -7.19 4.01
N ALA A 147 -3.99 -7.22 5.13
CA ALA A 147 -4.74 -8.40 5.55
C ALA A 147 -5.96 -8.65 4.66
N SER A 148 -6.65 -9.75 4.90
CA SER A 148 -7.67 -10.28 3.99
C SER A 148 -8.85 -9.33 3.79
N ASP A 149 -9.39 -9.30 2.57
CA ASP A 149 -10.61 -8.55 2.22
C ASP A 149 -10.47 -7.04 2.49
N VAL A 150 -9.27 -6.48 2.28
CA VAL A 150 -9.00 -5.04 2.43
C VAL A 150 -9.17 -4.32 1.10
N PHE A 151 -9.83 -3.17 1.14
CA PHE A 151 -9.88 -2.23 0.01
C PHE A 151 -8.88 -1.09 0.21
N VAL A 152 -8.08 -0.79 -0.81
CA VAL A 152 -7.10 0.32 -0.82
C VAL A 152 -7.48 1.34 -1.91
N TYR A 153 -7.74 2.58 -1.51
CA TYR A 153 -8.20 3.66 -2.41
C TYR A 153 -7.05 4.24 -3.27
N PRO A 154 -7.34 4.85 -4.43
CA PRO A 154 -6.31 5.44 -5.29
C PRO A 154 -5.46 6.49 -4.57
N GLY A 155 -4.14 6.39 -4.70
CA GLY A 155 -3.19 7.35 -4.13
C GLY A 155 -2.61 6.95 -2.78
N VAL A 156 -3.12 5.89 -2.15
CA VAL A 156 -2.68 5.45 -0.82
C VAL A 156 -1.26 4.87 -0.86
N THR A 157 -0.46 5.28 0.11
CA THR A 157 0.81 4.67 0.50
C THR A 157 0.65 3.98 1.85
N VAL A 158 0.88 2.66 1.90
CA VAL A 158 1.08 1.92 3.15
C VAL A 158 2.58 1.85 3.37
N ARG A 159 3.06 2.59 4.37
CA ARG A 159 4.49 2.75 4.61
C ARG A 159 5.13 1.49 5.19
N GLU A 160 6.46 1.52 5.26
CA GLU A 160 7.29 0.42 5.75
C GLU A 160 6.73 -0.18 7.04
N MET A 161 6.61 -1.51 7.07
CA MET A 161 6.04 -2.29 8.17
C MET A 161 4.59 -1.93 8.56
N GLY A 162 3.89 -1.07 7.82
CA GLY A 162 2.48 -0.75 8.08
C GLY A 162 1.56 -1.96 7.90
N VAL A 163 0.52 -2.06 8.71
CA VAL A 163 -0.47 -3.16 8.64
C VAL A 163 -1.86 -2.59 8.50
N VAL A 164 -2.60 -3.15 7.54
CA VAL A 164 -4.03 -2.94 7.42
C VAL A 164 -4.74 -4.22 7.83
N ALA A 165 -5.50 -4.17 8.91
CA ALA A 165 -6.25 -5.31 9.43
C ALA A 165 -7.38 -5.74 8.48
N ALA A 166 -7.82 -6.99 8.63
CA ALA A 166 -8.77 -7.60 7.71
C ALA A 166 -10.08 -6.81 7.62
N ARG A 167 -10.71 -6.83 6.44
CA ARG A 167 -12.01 -6.18 6.16
C ARG A 167 -12.03 -4.67 6.37
N SER A 168 -10.88 -4.01 6.17
CA SER A 168 -10.74 -2.56 6.31
C SER A 168 -10.81 -1.82 4.98
N THR A 169 -11.22 -0.55 5.03
CA THR A 169 -11.26 0.37 3.88
C THR A 169 -10.25 1.48 4.09
N VAL A 170 -9.17 1.47 3.32
CA VAL A 170 -8.06 2.42 3.45
C VAL A 170 -8.25 3.56 2.46
N LEU A 171 -8.53 4.76 2.99
CA LEU A 171 -8.76 5.98 2.20
C LEU A 171 -7.61 6.98 2.28
N GLN A 172 -6.64 6.75 3.17
CA GLN A 172 -5.50 7.63 3.45
C GLN A 172 -4.25 6.79 3.71
N ASP A 173 -3.09 7.42 3.63
CA ASP A 173 -1.81 6.75 3.88
C ASP A 173 -1.76 6.13 5.29
N ILE A 174 -1.12 4.98 5.39
CA ILE A 174 -0.87 4.27 6.65
C ILE A 174 0.58 4.54 7.06
N PRO A 175 0.82 5.13 8.26
CA PRO A 175 2.18 5.38 8.76
C PRO A 175 3.00 4.10 8.95
N ALA A 176 4.32 4.28 9.02
CA ALA A 176 5.24 3.18 9.18
C ALA A 176 5.04 2.50 10.54
N SER A 177 5.18 1.17 10.58
CA SER A 177 5.07 0.37 11.81
C SER A 177 3.74 0.50 12.56
N GLU A 178 2.68 1.04 11.96
CA GLU A 178 1.36 1.14 12.60
C GLU A 178 0.39 0.07 12.09
N ILE A 179 -0.55 -0.33 12.96
CA ILE A 179 -1.68 -1.19 12.60
C ILE A 179 -2.94 -0.33 12.53
N HIS A 180 -3.61 -0.34 11.38
CA HIS A 180 -4.88 0.36 11.16
C HIS A 180 -5.99 -0.64 10.82
N ALA A 181 -7.21 -0.36 11.28
CA ALA A 181 -8.38 -1.23 11.07
C ALA A 181 -9.68 -0.43 10.89
N GLY A 182 -10.67 -1.04 10.23
CA GLY A 182 -12.04 -0.51 10.14
C GLY A 182 -12.38 0.14 8.80
N THR A 183 -13.59 0.69 8.70
CA THR A 183 -14.10 1.38 7.52
C THR A 183 -14.72 2.73 7.92
N PRO A 184 -14.02 3.86 7.67
CA PRO A 184 -12.65 3.95 7.17
C PRO A 184 -11.59 3.45 8.18
N ALA A 185 -10.44 3.01 7.69
CA ALA A 185 -9.35 2.50 8.52
C ALA A 185 -8.81 3.59 9.45
N ARG A 186 -8.57 3.23 10.72
CA ARG A 186 -8.04 4.10 11.77
C ARG A 186 -6.96 3.38 12.56
N PHE A 187 -6.06 4.16 13.15
CA PHE A 187 -5.01 3.66 14.03
C PHE A 187 -5.61 2.80 15.15
N VAL A 188 -5.00 1.64 15.38
CA VAL A 188 -5.32 0.72 16.47
C VAL A 188 -4.18 0.72 17.48
N LYS A 189 -2.97 0.43 17.01
CA LYS A 189 -1.76 0.32 17.83
C LYS A 189 -0.49 0.31 16.97
N GLN A 190 0.66 0.45 17.62
CA GLN A 190 1.95 0.14 17.00
C GLN A 190 2.06 -1.36 16.71
N ARG A 191 2.70 -1.71 15.59
CA ARG A 191 2.94 -3.10 15.18
C ARG A 191 3.92 -3.80 16.11
N PHE A 192 4.99 -3.09 16.44
CA PHE A 192 6.00 -3.52 17.38
C PHE A 192 5.90 -2.67 18.64
N PRO A 193 6.26 -3.22 19.82
CA PRO A 193 6.51 -2.38 20.98
C PRO A 193 7.52 -1.30 20.59
N LEU A 194 7.31 -0.08 21.09
CA LEU A 194 8.41 0.89 21.11
C LEU A 194 9.49 0.23 21.97
N GLU A 195 10.69 0.06 21.42
CA GLU A 195 11.83 -0.25 22.26
C GLU A 195 11.85 0.83 23.35
N GLU A 196 11.84 0.42 24.61
CA GLU A 196 12.19 1.35 25.68
C GLU A 196 13.59 1.83 25.32
N GLU A 197 13.71 3.07 24.80
CA GLU A 197 14.99 3.74 24.84
C GLU A 197 15.52 3.55 26.25
N ASP A 198 16.76 3.08 26.36
CA ASP A 198 17.45 2.73 27.59
C ASP A 198 17.71 3.99 28.45
N ALA A 199 16.64 4.70 28.80
CA ALA A 199 16.53 5.93 29.57
C ALA A 199 16.83 5.68 31.05
N GLY A 200 17.79 4.81 31.32
CA GLY A 200 18.17 4.39 32.67
C GLY A 200 19.53 3.72 32.82
N LYS A 201 20.36 3.55 31.76
CA LYS A 201 21.65 2.84 31.91
C LYS A 201 22.92 3.57 31.49
N THR A 202 22.84 4.78 30.96
CA THR A 202 24.05 5.60 30.71
C THR A 202 24.24 6.76 31.70
N GLY A 203 23.22 7.15 32.48
CA GLY A 203 23.34 8.27 33.43
C GLY A 203 23.84 7.92 34.85
N THR A 204 23.66 6.68 35.30
CA THR A 204 23.95 6.31 36.71
C THR A 204 25.36 5.76 36.90
N ALA A 205 25.91 5.05 35.91
CA ALA A 205 27.29 4.53 35.98
C ALA A 205 28.33 5.66 35.84
N GLU A 206 28.08 6.64 34.96
CA GLU A 206 29.01 7.76 34.77
C GLU A 206 28.97 8.72 35.96
N ALA A 207 27.78 9.03 36.50
CA ALA A 207 27.63 9.85 37.71
C ALA A 207 28.22 9.17 38.96
N ALA A 208 28.05 7.86 39.14
CA ALA A 208 28.67 7.13 40.25
C ALA A 208 30.20 7.07 40.16
N SER A 209 30.75 6.99 38.93
CA SER A 209 32.20 7.03 38.71
C SER A 209 32.79 8.42 38.97
N PHE A 210 32.06 9.49 38.62
CA PHE A 210 32.48 10.86 38.85
C PHE A 210 32.43 11.26 40.33
N VAL A 211 31.37 10.86 41.05
CA VAL A 211 31.25 11.10 42.49
C VAL A 211 32.34 10.37 43.27
N SER A 212 32.63 9.11 42.91
CA SER A 212 33.70 8.34 43.56
C SER A 212 35.11 8.93 43.30
N LEU A 213 35.36 9.50 42.11
CA LEU A 213 36.62 10.18 41.79
C LEU A 213 36.77 11.54 42.49
N GLU A 214 35.70 12.31 42.64
CA GLU A 214 35.68 13.55 43.41
C GLU A 214 35.92 13.30 44.90
N GLU A 215 35.23 12.32 45.49
CA GLU A 215 35.41 11.93 46.90
C GLU A 215 36.84 11.43 47.18
N ALA A 216 37.43 10.68 46.26
CA ALA A 216 38.83 10.23 46.36
C ALA A 216 39.82 11.41 46.29
N LYS A 217 39.57 12.42 45.44
CA LYS A 217 40.40 13.62 45.32
C LYS A 217 40.27 14.55 46.54
N GLU A 218 39.08 14.70 47.09
CA GLU A 218 38.81 15.47 48.32
C GLU A 218 39.55 14.85 49.53
N LYS A 219 39.52 13.51 49.64
CA LYS A 219 40.21 12.78 50.72
C LYS A 219 41.74 12.87 50.60
N ALA A 220 42.28 12.87 49.38
CA ALA A 220 43.71 13.05 49.14
C ALA A 220 44.19 14.47 49.48
N ARG A 221 43.37 15.51 49.24
CA ARG A 221 43.70 16.91 49.60
C ARG A 221 43.74 17.16 51.11
N ARG A 222 42.96 16.41 51.90
CA ARG A 222 42.97 16.52 53.37
C ARG A 222 44.07 15.71 54.05
N ALA A 223 44.77 14.85 53.33
CA ALA A 223 45.80 13.97 53.87
C ALA A 223 47.23 14.51 53.75
N VAL A 224 47.43 15.74 53.28
CA VAL A 224 48.74 16.39 53.24
C VAL A 224 48.96 17.12 54.57
N PRO A 225 49.84 16.67 55.47
CA PRO A 225 50.28 17.46 56.61
C PRO A 225 51.18 18.58 56.10
N GLY A 226 51.08 19.75 56.74
CA GLY A 226 51.90 20.93 56.43
C GLY A 226 53.39 20.71 56.64
#